data_AF-A0A2H5YZY6-F1
#
_entry.id   AF-A0A2H5YZY6-F1
#
_cell.length_a   1.000
_cell.length_b   1.000
_cell.length_c   1.000
_cell.angle_alpha   90.00
_cell.angle_beta   90.00
_cell.angle_gamma   90.00
#
_symmetry.space_group_name_H-M   'P 1'
#
loop_
_entity.id
_entity.type
_entity.pdbx_description
1 polymer ?
#
loop_
_entity_poly.entity_id
_entity_poly.type
_entity_poly.pdbx_seq_one_letter_code
_entity_poly.pdbx_strand_id
1 'polypeptide(L)' 'MTRLRLPERQVLDTLVEAGIARSRSEALAWCVRLVARHQAEWLEELRQALVRVQELRQAAPDIE' A
#
# COMPACT_ATOMS: atom_id res chain seq x y z
N MET A 1 7.64 -0.49 -11.73
CA MET A 1 6.51 -1.33 -11.24
C MET A 1 7.09 -2.46 -10.42
N THR A 2 6.76 -2.52 -9.13
CA THR A 2 7.34 -3.45 -8.15
C THR A 2 7.17 -4.89 -8.65
N ARG A 3 8.26 -5.66 -8.74
CA ARG A 3 8.19 -7.09 -9.11
C ARG A 3 7.61 -7.87 -7.93
N LEU A 4 6.36 -8.30 -8.06
CA LEU A 4 5.74 -9.21 -7.08
C LEU A 4 6.42 -10.58 -7.12
N ARG A 5 6.66 -11.15 -5.93
CA ARG A 5 7.16 -12.51 -5.74
C ARG A 5 6.09 -13.54 -6.15
N LEU A 6 6.51 -14.79 -6.39
CA LEU A 6 5.60 -15.86 -6.83
C LEU A 6 4.37 -16.04 -5.90
N PRO A 7 4.50 -16.03 -4.56
CA PRO A 7 3.35 -16.18 -3.67
C PRO A 7 2.34 -15.03 -3.79
N GLU A 8 2.82 -13.80 -3.94
CA GLU A 8 1.96 -12.62 -4.11
C GLU A 8 1.17 -12.71 -5.42
N ARG A 9 1.76 -13.25 -6.48
CA ARG A 9 1.08 -13.48 -7.76
C ARG A 9 -0.03 -14.53 -7.65
N GLN A 10 0.21 -15.61 -6.90
CA GLN A 10 -0.80 -16.66 -6.70
C GLN A 10 -2.07 -16.12 -6.03
N VAL A 11 -1.93 -15.25 -5.03
CA VAL A 11 -3.09 -14.61 -4.39
C VAL A 11 -3.91 -13.81 -5.41
N LEU A 12 -3.25 -13.02 -6.26
CA LEU A 12 -3.95 -12.25 -7.29
C LEU A 12 -4.63 -13.16 -8.32
N ASP A 13 -3.99 -14.26 -8.69
CA ASP A 13 -4.55 -15.26 -9.62
C ASP A 13 -5.80 -15.92 -9.02
N THR A 14 -5.76 -16.33 -7.75
CA THR A 14 -6.94 -16.88 -7.06
C THR A 14 -8.11 -15.88 -7.03
N LEU A 15 -7.84 -14.59 -6.82
CA LEU A 15 -8.90 -13.57 -6.84
C LEU A 15 -9.54 -13.40 -8.23
N VAL A 16 -8.76 -13.56 -9.29
CA VAL A 16 -9.27 -13.51 -10.67
C VAL A 16 -10.04 -14.79 -10.99
N GLU A 17 -9.48 -15.95 -10.66
CA GLU A 17 -10.12 -17.26 -10.87
C GLU A 17 -11.44 -17.39 -10.11
N ALA A 18 -11.53 -16.82 -8.90
CA ALA A 18 -12.75 -16.77 -8.10
C ALA A 18 -13.78 -15.74 -8.60
N GLY A 19 -13.48 -14.97 -9.65
CA GLY A 19 -14.37 -13.95 -10.20
C GLY A 19 -14.51 -12.68 -9.33
N ILE A 20 -13.67 -12.50 -8.32
CA ILE A 20 -13.66 -11.31 -7.44
C ILE A 20 -13.12 -10.09 -8.21
N ALA A 21 -12.23 -10.32 -9.18
CA ALA A 21 -11.67 -9.30 -10.04
C ALA A 21 -11.58 -9.77 -11.50
N ARG A 22 -11.73 -8.86 -12.45
CA ARG A 22 -11.64 -9.16 -13.90
C ARG A 22 -10.21 -9.13 -14.42
N SER A 23 -9.26 -8.67 -13.61
CA SER A 23 -7.84 -8.61 -13.95
C SER A 23 -6.96 -8.60 -12.69
N ARG A 24 -5.68 -8.92 -12.85
CA ARG A 24 -4.69 -8.84 -11.76
C ARG A 24 -4.55 -7.43 -11.18
N SER A 25 -4.67 -6.39 -12.01
CA SER A 25 -4.64 -5.00 -11.55
C SER A 25 -5.86 -4.66 -10.71
N GLU A 26 -7.05 -5.16 -11.09
CA GLU A 26 -8.26 -5.01 -10.30
C GLU A 26 -8.20 -5.81 -8.98
N ALA A 27 -7.61 -7.01 -9.00
CA ALA A 27 -7.34 -7.81 -7.81
C ALA A 27 -6.39 -7.08 -6.85
N LEU A 28 -5.32 -6.46 -7.35
CA LEU A 28 -4.42 -5.66 -6.55
C LEU A 28 -5.13 -4.44 -5.92
N ALA A 29 -5.95 -3.74 -6.70
CA ALA A 29 -6.76 -2.64 -6.19
C ALA A 29 -7.76 -3.10 -5.12
N TRP A 30 -8.30 -4.31 -5.26
CA TRP A 30 -9.15 -4.94 -4.24
C TRP A 30 -8.38 -5.19 -2.94
N CYS A 31 -7.17 -5.76 -3.01
CA CYS A 31 -6.31 -5.95 -1.84
C CYS A 31 -5.97 -4.62 -1.13
N VAL A 32 -5.65 -3.56 -1.89
CA VAL A 32 -5.38 -2.23 -1.33
C VAL A 32 -6.60 -1.66 -0.60
N ARG A 33 -7.79 -1.77 -1.20
CA ARG A 33 -9.05 -1.37 -0.55
C ARG A 33 -9.33 -2.18 0.71
N LEU A 34 -9.00 -3.47 0.71
CA LEU A 34 -9.17 -4.34 1.87
C LEU A 34 -8.30 -3.85 3.04
N VAL A 35 -7.02 -3.57 2.78
CA VAL A 35 -6.10 -3.02 3.80
C VAL A 35 -6.60 -1.66 4.28
N ALA A 36 -7.00 -0.76 3.36
CA ALA A 36 -7.52 0.55 3.73
C ALA A 36 -8.74 0.48 4.65
N ARG A 37 -9.62 -0.52 4.48
CA ARG A 37 -10.77 -0.75 5.35
C ARG A 37 -10.39 -1.27 6.73
N HIS A 38 -9.48 -2.24 6.79
CA HIS A 38 -9.20 -2.97 8.05
C HIS A 38 -8.08 -2.33 8.88
N GLN A 39 -7.29 -1.44 8.29
CA GLN A 39 -6.13 -0.81 8.93
C GLN A 39 -6.21 0.73 8.83
N ALA A 40 -7.43 1.28 8.77
CA ALA A 40 -7.64 2.72 8.56
C ALA A 40 -6.97 3.58 9.62
N GLU A 41 -7.10 3.21 10.90
CA GLU A 41 -6.52 3.90 12.05
C GLU A 41 -4.99 3.89 11.99
N TRP A 42 -4.39 2.70 11.88
CA TRP A 42 -2.95 2.56 11.75
C TRP A 42 -2.38 3.32 10.54
N LEU A 43 -3.07 3.29 9.39
CA LEU A 43 -2.66 4.06 8.21
C LEU A 43 -2.72 5.57 8.46
N GLU A 44 -3.67 6.05 9.26
CA GLU A 44 -3.77 7.46 9.60
C GLU A 44 -2.64 7.89 10.53
N GLU A 45 -2.34 7.11 11.56
CA GLU A 45 -1.18 7.34 12.43
C GLU A 45 0.13 7.40 11.62
N LEU A 46 0.30 6.47 10.67
CA LEU A 46 1.47 6.45 9.80
C LEU A 46 1.56 7.71 8.93
N ARG A 47 0.44 8.19 8.37
CA ARG A 47 0.41 9.45 7.61
C ARG A 47 0.79 10.65 8.48
N GLN A 48 0.26 10.72 9.69
CA GLN A 48 0.59 11.80 10.64
C GLN A 48 2.08 11.79 11.01
N ALA A 49 2.65 10.60 11.26
CA ALA A 49 4.08 10.46 11.52
C ALA A 49 4.92 10.95 10.33
N LEU A 50 4.51 10.66 9.10
CA LEU A 50 5.20 11.12 7.88
C LEU A 50 5.16 12.65 7.72
N VAL A 51 4.06 13.32 8.09
CA VAL A 51 4.00 14.79 8.13
C VAL A 51 5.06 15.34 9.07
N ARG A 52 5.19 14.77 10.27
CA ARG A 52 6.20 15.20 11.23
C ARG A 52 7.63 14.99 10.73
N VAL A 53 7.90 13.86 10.07
CA VAL A 53 9.20 13.61 9.42
C VAL A 53 9.47 14.64 8.33
N GLN A 54 8.47 15.03 7.55
CA GLN A 54 8.61 16.04 6.50
C GLN A 54 8.94 17.42 7.10
N GLU A 55 8.28 17.83 8.18
CA GLU A 55 8.60 19.07 8.91
C GLU A 55 10.06 19.08 9.38
N LEU A 56 10.53 17.97 9.97
CA LEU A 56 11.92 17.84 10.42
C LEU A 56 12.92 17.90 9.27
N ARG A 57 12.59 17.30 8.12
CA ARG A 57 13.43 17.40 6.91
C ARG A 57 13.53 18.83 6.38
N GLN A 58 12.47 19.63 6.52
CA GLN A 58 12.47 21.04 6.08
C GLN A 58 13.19 21.95 7.07
N ALA A 59 13.12 21.64 8.37
CA ALA A 59 13.84 22.35 9.43
C ALA A 59 15.30 21.91 9.56
N ALA A 60 15.72 20.89 8.79
CA ALA A 60 17.10 20.42 8.82
C ALA A 60 18.02 21.52 8.27
N PRO A 61 19.06 21.91 9.02
CA PRO A 61 20.09 22.79 8.47
C PRO A 61 20.81 22.07 7.33
N ASP A 62 21.23 22.80 6.29
CA ASP A 62 22.16 22.28 5.29
C ASP A 62 23.43 21.87 6.03
N ILE A 63 23.67 20.55 6.11
CA ILE A 63 24.90 20.02 6.66
C ILE A 63 25.94 20.17 5.55
N GLU A 64 26.76 21.22 5.65
CA GLU A 64 27.99 21.40 4.85
C GLU A 64 29.10 20.45 5.32
#